data_AF-A0A381NT01-F1
#
_entry.id   AF-A0A381NT01-F1
#
_cell.length_a   1.000
_cell.length_b   1.000
_cell.length_c   1.000
_cell.angle_alpha   90.00
_cell.angle_beta   90.00
_cell.angle_gamma   90.00
#
_symmetry.space_group_name_H-M   'P 1'
#
loop_
_entity.id
_entity.type
_entity.pdbx_description
1 polymer ?
#
loop_
_entity_poly.entity_id
_entity_poly.type
_entity_poly.pdbx_seq_one_letter_code
_entity_poly.pdbx_strand_id
1 'polypeptide(L)'
;MNLKLVFKIGAVWLGLFGLMMLFAGGPTIESFGVTVTDDLINLARWMGLAMITIAATHWVVPMWAEDSLKNFGMFMAVCWTAFDLLNVYEFYVEITPADAANLIPFGIQVVITALFYFYSNKS
;
A
#
# COMPACT_ATOMS: atom_id res chain seq x y z
N MET A 1 -2.58 -0.36 20.62
CA MET A 1 -3.08 -0.08 19.26
C MET A 1 -4.35 -0.92 19.02
N ASN A 2 -5.23 -0.52 18.10
CA ASN A 2 -6.48 -1.22 17.78
C ASN A 2 -6.69 -1.28 16.26
N LEU A 3 -7.61 -2.12 15.79
CA LEU A 3 -7.81 -2.34 14.36
C LEU A 3 -8.24 -1.06 13.61
N LYS A 4 -9.06 -0.19 14.23
CA LYS A 4 -9.42 1.12 13.65
C LYS A 4 -8.20 1.99 13.36
N LEU A 5 -7.20 1.96 14.23
CA LEU A 5 -5.94 2.69 14.02
C LEU A 5 -5.09 2.05 12.91
N VAL A 6 -5.05 0.72 12.81
CA VAL A 6 -4.34 0.04 11.71
C VAL A 6 -4.91 0.43 10.34
N PHE A 7 -6.24 0.48 10.22
CA PHE A 7 -6.90 1.01 9.03
C PHE A 7 -6.48 2.44 8.68
N LYS A 8 -6.40 3.34 9.67
CA LYS A 8 -5.95 4.73 9.45
C LYS A 8 -4.48 4.81 9.04
N ILE A 9 -3.61 3.97 9.62
CA ILE A 9 -2.19 3.90 9.23
C ILE A 9 -2.08 3.44 7.77
N GLY A 10 -2.78 2.37 7.39
CA GLY A 10 -2.84 1.90 6.01
C GLY A 10 -3.38 2.97 5.05
N ALA A 11 -4.41 3.71 5.45
CA ALA A 11 -4.95 4.82 4.66
C ALA A 11 -3.91 5.93 4.43
N VAL A 12 -3.16 6.34 5.47
CA VAL A 12 -2.10 7.35 5.32
C VAL A 12 -0.99 6.85 4.42
N TRP A 13 -0.56 5.60 4.57
CA TRP A 13 0.49 5.00 3.73
C TRP A 13 0.09 4.96 2.26
N LEU A 14 -1.08 4.41 1.95
CA LEU A 14 -1.61 4.34 0.59
C LEU A 14 -1.89 5.73 0.01
N GLY A 15 -2.41 6.64 0.84
CA GLY A 15 -2.71 8.01 0.45
C GLY A 15 -1.44 8.78 0.10
N LEU A 16 -0.39 8.68 0.91
CA LEU A 16 0.92 9.28 0.64
C LEU A 16 1.48 8.78 -0.69
N PHE A 17 1.50 7.46 -0.90
CA PHE A 17 2.02 6.88 -2.14
C PHE A 17 1.16 7.25 -3.35
N GLY A 18 -0.16 7.26 -3.20
CA GLY A 18 -1.09 7.70 -4.23
C GLY A 18 -0.89 9.18 -4.62
N LEU A 19 -0.65 10.06 -3.64
CA LEU A 19 -0.32 11.47 -3.89
C LEU A 19 1.02 11.64 -4.60
N MET A 20 2.04 10.85 -4.22
CA MET A 20 3.33 10.84 -4.91
C MET A 20 3.16 10.42 -6.37
N MET A 21 2.46 9.32 -6.64
CA MET A 21 2.18 8.87 -8.02
C MET A 21 1.35 9.90 -8.83
N LEU A 22 0.38 10.54 -8.19
CA LEU A 22 -0.52 11.49 -8.86
C LEU A 22 0.17 12.82 -9.23
N PHE A 23 0.97 13.37 -8.33
CA PHE A 23 1.56 14.70 -8.51
C PHE A 23 3.05 14.68 -8.83
N ALA A 24 3.75 13.62 -8.43
CA ALA A 24 5.19 13.41 -8.61
C ALA A 24 5.50 12.11 -9.37
N GLY A 25 4.59 11.65 -10.24
CA GLY A 25 4.70 10.38 -10.95
C GLY A 25 6.02 10.20 -11.72
N GLY A 26 6.55 11.25 -12.36
CA GLY A 26 7.86 11.20 -13.03
C GLY A 26 9.00 10.83 -12.06
N PRO A 27 9.29 11.67 -11.05
CA PRO A 27 10.27 11.34 -10.01
C PRO A 27 10.03 10.00 -9.31
N THR A 28 8.76 9.64 -9.06
CA THR A 28 8.42 8.35 -8.45
C THR A 28 8.79 7.18 -9.36
N ILE A 29 8.47 7.25 -10.66
CA ILE A 29 8.85 6.22 -11.64
C ILE A 29 10.37 6.13 -11.80
N GLU A 30 11.06 7.27 -11.86
CA GLU A 30 12.52 7.33 -11.95
C GLU A 30 13.19 6.64 -10.75
N SER A 31 12.58 6.75 -9.55
CA SER A 31 13.09 6.09 -8.33
C SER A 31 13.10 4.56 -8.40
N PHE A 32 12.31 3.96 -9.31
CA PHE A 32 12.32 2.52 -9.57
C PHE A 32 13.34 2.13 -10.66
N GLY A 33 14.17 3.06 -11.13
CA GLY A 33 15.16 2.82 -12.19
C GLY A 33 14.55 2.73 -13.60
N VAL A 34 13.30 3.17 -13.78
CA VAL A 34 12.60 3.14 -15.06
C VAL A 34 12.82 4.46 -15.81
N THR A 35 13.12 4.38 -17.11
CA THR A 35 13.17 5.57 -17.97
C THR A 35 11.78 6.20 -18.06
N VAL A 36 11.66 7.44 -17.58
CA VAL A 36 10.40 8.17 -17.53
C VAL A 36 9.95 8.57 -18.94
N THR A 37 8.68 8.29 -19.26
CA THR A 37 8.00 8.75 -20.48
C THR A 37 6.68 9.42 -20.11
N ASP A 38 6.14 10.23 -21.03
CA ASP A 38 4.85 10.92 -20.82
C ASP A 38 3.70 9.92 -20.60
N ASP A 39 3.70 8.80 -21.31
CA ASP A 39 2.71 7.73 -21.15
C ASP A 39 2.79 7.08 -19.76
N LEU A 40 4.01 6.86 -19.23
CA LEU A 40 4.20 6.34 -17.88
C LEU A 40 3.77 7.35 -16.81
N ILE A 41 4.04 8.64 -16.99
CA ILE A 41 3.54 9.69 -16.09
C ILE A 41 2.01 9.70 -16.09
N ASN A 42 1.38 9.57 -17.26
CA ASN A 42 -0.07 9.50 -17.35
C ASN A 42 -0.61 8.25 -16.64
N LEU A 43 0.03 7.09 -16.80
CA LEU A 43 -0.32 5.86 -16.09
C LEU A 43 -0.17 6.03 -14.56
N ALA A 44 0.92 6.63 -14.09
CA ALA A 44 1.15 6.91 -12.68
C ALA A 44 0.05 7.78 -12.07
N ARG A 45 -0.49 8.76 -12.83
CA ARG A 45 -1.64 9.56 -12.36
C ARG A 45 -2.88 8.71 -12.10
N TRP A 46 -3.20 7.79 -13.01
CA TRP A 46 -4.32 6.87 -12.83
C TRP A 46 -4.10 5.91 -11.67
N MET A 47 -2.89 5.37 -11.54
CA MET A 47 -2.52 4.53 -10.40
C MET A 47 -2.61 5.29 -9.08
N GLY A 48 -2.11 6.53 -9.05
CA GLY A 48 -2.18 7.41 -7.89
C GLY A 48 -3.61 7.68 -7.44
N LEU A 49 -4.51 8.00 -8.39
CA LEU A 49 -5.94 8.19 -8.09
C LEU A 49 -6.60 6.90 -7.58
N ALA A 50 -6.28 5.76 -8.16
CA ALA A 50 -6.78 4.47 -7.68
C ALA A 50 -6.32 4.19 -6.25
N MET A 51 -5.05 4.43 -5.93
CA MET A 51 -4.50 4.27 -4.58
C MET A 51 -5.12 5.23 -3.56
N ILE A 52 -5.36 6.49 -3.94
CA ILE A 52 -6.07 7.46 -3.09
C ILE A 52 -7.50 6.98 -2.79
N THR A 53 -8.16 6.35 -3.77
CA THR A 53 -9.52 5.80 -3.57
C THR A 53 -9.48 4.62 -2.59
N ILE A 54 -8.51 3.72 -2.72
CA ILE A 54 -8.31 2.61 -1.77
C ILE A 54 -7.96 3.14 -0.36
N ALA A 55 -7.15 4.20 -0.27
CA ALA A 55 -6.83 4.88 0.97
C ALA A 55 -8.09 5.47 1.64
N ALA A 56 -8.97 6.10 0.86
CA ALA A 56 -10.25 6.58 1.35
C ALA A 56 -11.12 5.43 1.87
N THR A 57 -11.17 4.29 1.17
CA THR A 57 -11.86 3.09 1.67
C THR A 57 -11.30 2.64 3.00
N HIS A 58 -9.97 2.59 3.17
CA HIS A 58 -9.34 2.24 4.46
C HIS A 58 -9.74 3.21 5.58
N TRP A 59 -9.89 4.49 5.27
CA TRP A 59 -10.32 5.49 6.25
C TRP A 59 -11.77 5.30 6.68
N VAL A 60 -12.63 4.91 5.73
CA VAL A 60 -14.08 4.89 5.89
C VAL A 60 -14.62 3.59 6.47
N VAL A 61 -14.06 2.43 6.08
CA VAL A 61 -14.45 1.11 6.61
C VAL A 61 -14.57 1.06 8.14
N PRO A 62 -13.59 1.54 8.95
CA PRO A 62 -13.70 1.50 10.41
C PRO A 62 -14.79 2.39 11.01
N MET A 63 -15.41 3.27 10.22
CA MET A 63 -16.54 4.11 10.64
C MET A 63 -17.89 3.40 10.50
N TRP A 64 -17.99 2.40 9.61
CA TRP A 64 -19.27 1.74 9.27
C TRP A 64 -19.32 0.26 9.64
N ALA A 65 -18.16 -0.41 9.67
CA ALA A 65 -18.11 -1.86 9.77
C ALA A 65 -18.44 -2.42 11.15
N GLU A 66 -18.56 -1.59 12.20
CA GLU A 66 -18.87 -1.97 13.60
C GLU A 66 -18.36 -3.38 13.97
N ASP A 67 -19.27 -4.36 14.10
CA ASP A 67 -18.97 -5.75 14.49
C ASP A 67 -18.23 -6.57 13.42
N SER A 68 -18.32 -6.18 12.16
CA SER A 68 -17.66 -6.81 11.01
C SER A 68 -16.24 -6.30 10.78
N LEU A 69 -15.75 -5.32 11.56
CA LEU A 69 -14.44 -4.72 11.32
C LEU A 69 -13.30 -5.75 11.35
N LYS A 70 -13.39 -6.78 12.18
CA LYS A 70 -12.40 -7.88 12.22
C LYS A 70 -12.34 -8.66 10.90
N ASN A 71 -13.49 -8.88 10.25
CA ASN A 71 -13.56 -9.60 8.97
C ASN A 71 -12.92 -8.75 7.87
N PHE A 72 -13.21 -7.44 7.86
CA PHE A 72 -12.54 -6.50 6.95
C PHE A 72 -11.04 -6.43 7.21
N GLY A 73 -10.61 -6.41 8.46
CA GLY A 73 -9.18 -6.40 8.80
C GLY A 73 -8.46 -7.65 8.31
N MET A 74 -9.08 -8.83 8.45
CA MET A 74 -8.51 -10.08 7.92
C MET A 74 -8.49 -10.09 6.39
N PHE A 75 -9.56 -9.61 5.74
CA PHE A 75 -9.58 -9.42 4.30
C PHE A 75 -8.43 -8.51 3.84
N MET A 76 -8.20 -7.39 4.54
CA MET A 76 -7.08 -6.51 4.24
C MET A 76 -5.73 -7.19 4.46
N ALA A 77 -5.56 -7.99 5.52
CA ALA A 77 -4.34 -8.76 5.73
C ALA A 77 -4.02 -9.67 4.53
N VAL A 78 -5.04 -10.34 3.97
CA VAL A 78 -4.90 -11.17 2.77
C VAL A 78 -4.52 -10.33 1.55
N CYS A 79 -5.21 -9.22 1.30
CA CYS A 79 -4.88 -8.35 0.16
C CYS A 79 -3.47 -7.80 0.23
N TRP A 80 -3.05 -7.29 1.39
CA TRP A 80 -1.69 -6.76 1.59
C TRP A 80 -0.63 -7.86 1.46
N THR A 81 -0.90 -9.07 1.97
CA THR A 81 -0.01 -10.23 1.78
C THR A 81 0.20 -10.53 0.30
N ALA A 82 -0.83 -10.41 -0.55
CA ALA A 82 -0.66 -10.62 -1.98
C ALA A 82 0.31 -9.59 -2.62
N PHE A 83 0.24 -8.32 -2.20
CA PHE A 83 1.20 -7.30 -2.63
C PHE A 83 2.62 -7.55 -2.08
N ASP A 84 2.73 -8.03 -0.84
CA ASP A 84 4.03 -8.40 -0.25
C ASP A 84 4.68 -9.54 -1.04
N LEU A 85 3.91 -10.57 -1.40
CA LEU A 85 4.39 -11.69 -2.21
C LEU A 85 4.82 -11.25 -3.61
N LEU A 86 4.11 -10.30 -4.23
CA LEU A 86 4.51 -9.74 -5.51
C LEU A 86 5.85 -8.99 -5.40
N ASN A 87 6.03 -8.16 -4.37
CA ASN A 87 7.31 -7.48 -4.13
C ASN A 87 8.45 -8.47 -3.93
N VAL A 88 8.25 -9.51 -3.12
CA VAL A 88 9.25 -10.56 -2.91
C VAL A 88 9.62 -11.24 -4.23
N TYR A 89 8.63 -11.53 -5.07
CA TYR A 89 8.87 -12.08 -6.40
C TYR A 89 9.69 -11.12 -7.28
N GLU A 90 9.32 -9.85 -7.35
CA GLU A 90 10.04 -8.85 -8.17
C GLU A 90 11.48 -8.63 -7.72
N PHE A 91 11.75 -8.65 -6.41
CA PHE A 91 13.11 -8.64 -5.88
C PHE A 91 13.87 -9.91 -6.28
N TYR A 92 13.21 -11.08 -6.22
CA TYR A 92 13.83 -12.37 -6.55
C TYR A 92 14.21 -12.48 -8.03
N VAL A 93 13.37 -11.98 -8.94
CA VAL A 93 13.66 -11.96 -10.39
C VAL A 93 14.41 -10.70 -10.85
N GLU A 94 14.87 -9.87 -9.91
CA GLU A 94 15.67 -8.65 -10.16
C GLU A 94 14.98 -7.61 -11.06
N ILE A 95 13.63 -7.60 -11.08
CA ILE A 95 12.85 -6.52 -11.73
C ILE A 95 12.98 -5.24 -10.93
N THR A 96 12.88 -5.35 -9.60
CA THR A 96 13.02 -4.23 -8.67
C THR A 96 14.33 -4.38 -7.90
N PRO A 97 15.22 -3.37 -7.88
CA PRO A 97 16.47 -3.45 -7.12
C PRO A 97 16.21 -3.61 -5.62
N ALA A 98 16.88 -4.57 -4.98
CA ALA A 98 16.80 -4.78 -3.53
C ALA A 98 17.71 -3.81 -2.75
N ASP A 99 17.56 -2.51 -2.99
CA ASP A 99 18.28 -1.45 -2.30
C ASP A 99 17.46 -0.82 -1.17
N ALA A 100 18.05 0.14 -0.44
CA ALA A 100 17.35 0.80 0.66
C ALA A 100 16.09 1.57 0.20
N ALA A 101 16.08 2.10 -1.03
CA ALA A 101 14.96 2.87 -1.55
C ALA A 101 13.71 2.00 -1.74
N ASN A 102 13.89 0.72 -2.07
CA ASN A 102 12.79 -0.22 -2.26
C ASN A 102 12.51 -1.08 -1.01
N LEU A 103 13.54 -1.48 -0.26
CA LEU A 103 13.38 -2.34 0.92
C LEU A 103 12.74 -1.61 2.11
N ILE A 104 12.96 -0.30 2.29
CA ILE A 104 12.36 0.46 3.39
C ILE A 104 10.84 0.56 3.23
N PRO A 105 10.29 1.02 2.08
CA PRO A 105 8.84 1.03 1.85
C PRO A 105 8.23 -0.37 1.95
N PHE A 106 8.90 -1.39 1.40
CA PHE A 106 8.47 -2.78 1.51
C PHE A 106 8.41 -3.24 2.98
N GLY A 107 9.42 -2.94 3.80
CA GLY A 107 9.42 -3.26 5.22
C GLY A 107 8.27 -2.60 5.99
N ILE A 108 7.95 -1.35 5.67
CA ILE A 108 6.78 -0.65 6.23
C ILE A 108 5.48 -1.36 5.82
N GLN A 109 5.36 -1.76 4.56
CA GLN A 109 4.20 -2.49 4.05
C GLN A 109 4.00 -3.81 4.79
N VAL A 110 5.05 -4.63 4.92
CA VAL A 110 5.02 -5.90 5.67
C VAL A 110 4.61 -5.69 7.13
N VAL A 111 5.10 -4.63 7.78
CA VAL A 111 4.67 -4.27 9.14
C VAL A 111 3.17 -3.98 9.17
N ILE A 112 2.64 -3.21 8.22
CA ILE A 112 1.20 -2.91 8.17
C ILE A 112 0.38 -4.20 7.91
N THR A 113 0.83 -5.10 7.01
CA THR A 113 0.22 -6.42 6.79
C THR A 113 0.13 -7.22 8.09
N ALA A 114 1.25 -7.30 8.81
CA ALA A 114 1.31 -7.99 10.10
C ALA A 114 0.35 -7.36 11.12
N LEU A 115 0.29 -6.02 11.18
CA LEU A 115 -0.64 -5.30 12.05
C LEU A 115 -2.10 -5.65 11.72
N PHE A 116 -2.48 -5.71 10.45
CA PHE A 116 -3.83 -6.14 10.06
C PHE A 116 -4.13 -7.55 10.55
N TYR A 117 -3.23 -8.51 10.32
CA TYR A 117 -3.41 -9.89 10.78
C TYR A 117 -3.55 -9.97 12.31
N PHE A 118 -2.60 -9.38 13.06
CA PHE A 118 -2.57 -9.47 14.51
C PHE A 118 -3.77 -8.79 15.18
N TYR A 119 -4.12 -7.58 14.76
CA TYR A 119 -5.22 -6.84 15.39
C TYR A 119 -6.60 -7.33 14.95
N SER A 120 -6.71 -8.01 13.81
CA SER A 120 -7.95 -8.69 13.41
C SER A 120 -8.22 -9.93 14.25
N ASN A 121 -7.19 -10.70 14.61
CA ASN A 121 -7.33 -11.87 15.48
C ASN A 121 -7.57 -11.54 16.95
N LYS A 122 -7.34 -10.28 17.35
CA LYS A 122 -7.54 -9.79 18.72
C LYS A 122 -8.89 -9.08 18.93
N SER A 123 -9.58 -8.72 17.85
CA SER A 123 -10.81 -7.91 17.89
C SER A 123 -12.09 -8.75 17.87
#